data_AF-A0A1Q3MKD5-F1
#
_entry.id   AF-A0A1Q3MKD5-F1
#
_cell.length_a   1.000
_cell.length_b   1.000
_cell.length_c   1.000
_cell.angle_alpha   90.00
_cell.angle_beta   90.00
_cell.angle_gamma   90.00
#
_symmetry.space_group_name_H-M   'P 1'
#
loop_
_entity.id
_entity.type
_entity.pdbx_description
1 polymer ?
#
loop_
_entity_poly.entity_id
_entity_poly.type
_entity_poly.pdbx_seq_one_letter_code
_entity_poly.pdbx_strand_id
1 'polypeptide(L)'
;MAQLIGNLWEYNLAKVVIVDVTDDYKLMQPPMPSDFYPVLMETWLPRHNLSQHLPGTNLVQGYLYDWHETPDNEDGAWYVGVVMADLANELTTQIRA
;
A
#
# COMPACT_ATOMS: atom_id res chain seq x y z
N MET A 1 23.78 19.99 23.22
CA MET A 1 23.02 20.39 22.02
C MET A 1 23.10 19.22 21.04
N ALA A 2 21.97 18.68 20.59
CA ALA A 2 21.97 17.60 19.61
C ALA A 2 22.23 18.22 18.22
N GLN A 3 23.33 17.83 17.57
CA GLN A 3 23.56 18.15 16.17
C GLN A 3 22.68 17.24 15.32
N LEU A 4 21.76 17.83 14.56
CA LEU A 4 21.06 17.13 13.49
C LEU A 4 22.04 16.93 12.33
N ILE A 5 22.58 15.71 12.22
CA ILE A 5 23.37 15.28 11.08
C ILE A 5 22.37 14.74 10.05
N GLY A 6 21.85 15.61 9.16
CA GLY A 6 20.93 15.22 8.09
C GLY A 6 19.67 16.07 7.98
N ASN A 7 18.81 15.77 7.01
CA ASN A 7 17.56 16.49 6.82
C ASN A 7 16.43 15.83 7.63
N LEU A 8 15.73 16.60 8.47
CA LEU A 8 14.59 16.12 9.28
C LEU A 8 13.49 15.43 8.47
N TRP A 9 13.31 15.79 7.19
CA TRP A 9 12.27 15.20 6.35
C TRP A 9 12.54 13.74 5.98
N GLU A 10 13.81 13.31 5.95
CA GLU A 10 14.23 11.92 5.66
C GLU A 10 13.73 10.96 6.75
N TYR A 11 13.57 11.45 7.98
CA TYR A 11 13.04 10.67 9.11
C TYR A 11 11.52 10.72 9.24
N ASN A 12 10.87 11.67 8.55
CA ASN A 12 9.45 11.95 8.71
C ASN A 12 8.59 11.45 7.56
N LEU A 13 9.18 11.15 6.41
CA LEU A 13 8.49 10.66 5.23
C LEU A 13 8.92 9.23 4.92
N ALA A 14 7.98 8.42 4.43
CA ALA A 14 8.24 7.09 3.92
C ALA A 14 7.85 7.03 2.44
N LYS A 15 8.68 6.35 1.64
CA LYS A 15 8.34 6.02 0.26
C LYS A 15 7.26 4.93 0.28
N VAL A 16 6.18 5.14 -0.45
CA VAL A 16 5.06 4.21 -0.56
C VAL A 16 4.87 3.86 -2.04
N VAL A 17 4.95 2.58 -2.35
CA VAL A 17 4.75 1.99 -3.67
C VAL A 17 3.38 1.33 -3.67
N ILE A 18 2.47 1.84 -4.50
CA ILE A 18 1.10 1.32 -4.58
C ILE A 18 1.06 0.32 -5.74
N VAL A 19 0.65 -0.91 -5.44
CA VAL A 19 0.64 -2.03 -6.38
C VAL A 19 -0.77 -2.59 -6.57
N ASP A 20 -1.06 -3.00 -7.81
CA ASP A 20 -2.35 -3.60 -8.17
C ASP A 20 -2.35 -5.11 -7.89
N VAL A 21 -3.17 -5.56 -6.96
CA VAL A 21 -3.32 -6.98 -6.59
C VAL A 21 -4.64 -7.58 -7.09
N THR A 22 -5.33 -6.89 -8.00
CA THR A 22 -6.64 -7.29 -8.52
C THR A 22 -6.64 -8.69 -9.13
N ASP A 23 -5.55 -9.07 -9.78
CA ASP A 23 -5.47 -10.35 -10.49
C ASP A 23 -5.43 -11.56 -9.54
N ASP A 24 -4.98 -11.40 -8.29
CA ASP A 24 -5.03 -12.47 -7.28
C ASP A 24 -6.48 -12.91 -7.05
N TYR A 25 -7.39 -11.93 -7.00
CA TYR A 25 -8.82 -12.16 -6.81
C TYR A 25 -9.50 -12.65 -8.09
N LYS A 26 -9.10 -12.15 -9.27
CA LYS A 26 -9.67 -12.61 -10.55
C LYS A 26 -9.28 -14.06 -10.87
N LEU A 27 -8.04 -14.43 -10.58
CA LEU A 27 -7.46 -15.72 -10.95
C LEU A 27 -7.48 -16.72 -9.78
N MET A 28 -7.93 -16.31 -8.59
CA MET A 28 -7.90 -17.11 -7.35
C MET A 28 -6.50 -17.67 -7.07
N GLN A 29 -5.47 -16.84 -7.30
CA GLN A 29 -4.07 -17.21 -7.11
C GLN A 29 -3.58 -16.82 -5.72
N PRO A 30 -2.58 -17.54 -5.18
CA PRO A 30 -1.93 -17.11 -3.95
C PRO A 30 -1.20 -15.78 -4.16
N PRO A 31 -1.08 -14.94 -3.11
CA PRO A 31 -0.33 -13.69 -3.19
C PRO A 31 1.13 -13.95 -3.61
N MET A 32 1.62 -13.13 -4.52
CA MET A 32 3.02 -13.08 -4.94
C MET A 32 3.81 -12.11 -4.06
N PRO A 33 5.16 -12.16 -4.09
CA PRO A 33 5.96 -11.12 -3.46
C PRO A 33 5.68 -9.74 -4.09
N SER A 34 5.74 -8.70 -3.27
CA SER A 34 5.36 -7.32 -3.59
C SER A 34 5.94 -6.79 -4.91
N ASP A 35 7.18 -7.18 -5.25
CA ASP A 35 7.89 -6.74 -6.45
C ASP A 35 7.34 -7.30 -7.78
N PHE A 36 6.45 -8.31 -7.73
CA PHE A 36 5.88 -8.93 -8.92
C PHE A 36 4.57 -8.30 -9.37
N TYR A 37 3.99 -7.41 -8.57
CA TYR A 37 2.75 -6.73 -8.92
C TYR A 37 3.00 -5.48 -9.78
N PRO A 38 2.06 -5.14 -10.67
CA PRO A 38 2.10 -3.88 -11.40
C PRO A 38 2.08 -2.68 -10.44
N VAL A 39 3.06 -1.79 -10.57
CA VAL A 39 3.09 -0.52 -9.83
C VAL A 39 2.13 0.47 -10.48
N LEU A 40 1.16 0.95 -9.71
CA LEU A 40 0.22 1.99 -10.14
C LEU A 40 0.83 3.38 -9.98
N MET A 41 1.46 3.63 -8.83
CA MET A 41 2.15 4.88 -8.55
C MET A 41 3.09 4.76 -7.35
N GLU A 42 4.01 5.72 -7.23
CA GLU A 42 4.85 5.91 -6.05
C GLU A 42 4.54 7.27 -5.42
N THR A 43 4.51 7.34 -4.09
CA THR A 43 4.27 8.59 -3.34
C THR A 43 5.08 8.64 -2.06
N TRP A 44 5.14 9.82 -1.44
CA TRP A 44 5.76 10.05 -0.15
C TRP A 44 4.69 10.44 0.86
N LEU A 45 4.55 9.66 1.94
CA LEU A 45 3.59 9.90 3.00
C LEU A 45 4.29 10.11 4.35
N PRO A 46 3.68 10.84 5.30
CA PRO A 46 4.19 10.92 6.65
C PRO A 46 4.34 9.52 7.26
N ARG A 47 5.55 9.19 7.72
CA ARG A 47 5.88 7.89 8.32
C ARG A 47 5.13 7.66 9.63
N HIS A 48 4.86 8.73 10.37
CA HIS A 48 4.18 8.65 11.65
C HIS A 48 2.74 8.11 11.50
N ASN A 49 2.45 7.00 12.19
CA ASN A 49 1.17 6.28 12.13
C ASN A 49 0.74 5.83 10.72
N LEU A 50 1.68 5.65 9.79
CA LEU A 50 1.37 5.31 8.40
C LEU A 50 0.52 4.03 8.30
N SER A 51 0.91 2.95 8.99
CA SER A 51 0.17 1.68 9.00
C SER A 51 -1.30 1.80 9.45
N GLN A 52 -1.60 2.77 10.33
CA GLN A 52 -2.96 3.01 10.81
C GLN A 52 -3.77 3.85 9.83
N HIS A 53 -3.12 4.74 9.08
CA HIS A 53 -3.79 5.61 8.12
C HIS A 53 -4.06 4.94 6.77
N LEU A 54 -3.21 4.00 6.35
CA LEU A 54 -3.31 3.34 5.04
C LEU A 54 -4.70 2.74 4.75
N PRO A 55 -5.35 1.98 5.64
CA PRO A 55 -6.66 1.37 5.37
C PRO A 55 -7.80 2.39 5.17
N GLY A 56 -7.68 3.58 5.75
CA GLY A 56 -8.69 4.63 5.65
C GLY A 56 -8.45 5.64 4.52
N THR A 57 -7.34 5.50 3.79
CA THR A 57 -6.92 6.49 2.79
C THR A 57 -7.29 6.03 1.39
N ASN A 58 -7.95 6.90 0.62
CA ASN A 58 -8.14 6.67 -0.80
C ASN A 58 -6.85 7.06 -1.56
N LEU A 59 -5.97 6.07 -1.74
CA LEU A 59 -4.66 6.26 -2.36
C LEU A 59 -4.73 6.38 -3.89
N VAL A 60 -5.60 5.59 -4.53
CA VAL A 60 -5.80 5.56 -5.99
C VAL A 60 -7.29 5.51 -6.28
N GLN A 61 -7.76 6.44 -7.09
CA GLN A 61 -9.17 6.51 -7.48
C GLN A 61 -9.62 5.21 -8.18
N GLY A 62 -10.73 4.63 -7.73
CA GLY A 62 -11.27 3.39 -8.29
C GLY A 62 -10.71 2.12 -7.66
N TYR A 63 -9.83 2.24 -6.66
CA TYR A 63 -9.24 1.12 -5.95
C TYR A 63 -9.54 1.18 -4.45
N LEU A 64 -9.56 0.02 -3.80
CA LEU A 64 -9.70 -0.16 -2.36
C LEU A 64 -8.42 -0.73 -1.77
N TYR A 65 -8.12 -0.35 -0.54
CA TYR A 65 -7.02 -0.91 0.24
C TYR A 65 -7.27 -2.40 0.51
N ASP A 66 -6.22 -3.21 0.37
CA ASP A 66 -6.24 -4.64 0.72
C ASP A 66 -5.23 -4.95 1.84
N TRP A 67 -3.94 -4.75 1.56
CA TRP A 67 -2.85 -4.99 2.50
C TRP A 67 -1.72 -3.97 2.35
N HIS A 68 -0.80 -3.97 3.31
CA HIS A 68 0.48 -3.29 3.18
C HIS A 68 1.62 -4.11 3.78
N GLU A 69 2.80 -3.95 3.22
CA GLU A 69 4.05 -4.55 3.69
C GLU A 69 4.98 -3.43 4.18
N THR A 70 5.47 -3.59 5.40
CA THR A 70 6.45 -2.67 5.99
C THR A 70 7.85 -3.00 5.48
N PRO A 71 8.70 -2.00 5.22
CA PRO A 71 10.06 -2.25 4.78
C PRO A 71 10.89 -2.97 5.85
N ASP A 72 11.83 -3.80 5.40
CA ASP A 72 12.78 -4.52 6.27
C ASP A 72 13.79 -3.59 6.95
N ASN A 73 14.04 -2.42 6.38
CA ASN A 73 14.97 -1.41 6.87
C ASN A 73 14.32 -0.03 6.94
N GLU A 74 14.91 0.88 7.72
CA GLU A 74 14.32 2.21 7.92
C GLU A 74 14.25 3.04 6.63
N ASP A 75 15.10 2.77 5.65
CA ASP A 75 15.14 3.47 4.36
C ASP A 75 14.33 2.77 3.25
N GLY A 76 13.68 1.65 3.56
CA GLY A 76 12.97 0.86 2.57
C GLY A 76 11.61 1.44 2.18
N ALA A 77 11.09 0.97 1.06
CA ALA A 77 9.76 1.34 0.58
C ALA A 77 8.67 0.51 1.25
N TRP A 78 7.56 1.15 1.56
CA TRP A 78 6.32 0.46 1.92
C TRP A 78 5.62 0.01 0.65
N TYR A 79 5.15 -1.22 0.61
CA TYR A 79 4.27 -1.68 -0.46
C TYR A 79 2.83 -1.66 0.03
N VAL A 80 1.92 -1.16 -0.80
CA VAL A 80 0.49 -1.13 -0.50
C VAL A 80 -0.27 -1.78 -1.64
N GLY A 81 -0.84 -2.95 -1.34
CA GLY A 81 -1.70 -3.68 -2.25
C GLY A 81 -3.07 -3.04 -2.31
N VAL A 82 -3.53 -2.73 -3.52
CA VAL A 82 -4.87 -2.21 -3.78
C VAL A 82 -5.61 -3.06 -4.82
N VAL A 83 -6.92 -3.17 -4.67
CA VAL A 83 -7.80 -3.96 -5.53
C VAL A 83 -8.84 -3.06 -6.20
N MET A 84 -9.20 -3.32 -7.46
CA MET A 84 -10.27 -2.60 -8.14
C MET A 84 -11.57 -2.65 -7.33
N ALA A 85 -12.13 -1.48 -7.04
CA ALA A 85 -13.29 -1.34 -6.17
C ALA A 85 -14.51 -2.12 -6.67
N ASP A 86 -14.74 -2.10 -7.98
CA ASP A 86 -15.88 -2.80 -8.61
C ASP A 86 -15.80 -4.31 -8.37
N LEU A 87 -14.63 -4.92 -8.60
CA LEU A 87 -14.42 -6.35 -8.34
C LEU A 87 -14.58 -6.70 -6.86
N ALA A 88 -13.99 -5.92 -5.97
CA ALA A 88 -14.09 -6.14 -4.53
C ALA A 88 -15.55 -6.07 -4.04
N ASN A 89 -16.33 -5.12 -4.56
CA ASN A 89 -17.76 -4.99 -4.24
C ASN A 89 -18.59 -6.16 -4.77
N GLU A 90 -18.31 -6.64 -5.99
CA GLU A 90 -18.96 -7.82 -6.57
C GLU A 90 -18.73 -9.07 -5.71
N LEU A 91 -17.47 -9.34 -5.35
CA LEU A 91 -17.10 -10.49 -4.53
C LEU A 91 -17.71 -10.42 -3.12
N THR A 92 -17.71 -9.23 -2.50
CA THR A 92 -18.30 -9.04 -1.16
C THR A 92 -19.81 -9.25 -1.16
N THR A 93 -20.48 -8.89 -2.26
CA THR A 93 -21.93 -9.07 -2.40
C THR A 93 -22.29 -10.56 -2.54
N GLN A 94 -21.48 -11.34 -3.27
CA GLN A 94 -21.68 -12.78 -3.43
C GLN A 94 -21.53 -13.56 -2.10
N ILE A 95 -20.64 -13.12 -1.21
CA ILE A 95 -20.43 -13.77 0.10
C ILE A 95 -21.61 -13.54 1.05
N ARG A 96 -22.38 -12.46 0.86
CA ARG A 96 -23.50 -12.08 1.75
C ARG A 96 -24.86 -12.63 1.31
N ALA A 97 -24.95 -13.23 0.13
CA ALA A 97 -26.17 -13.81 -0.43
C ALA A 97 -26.29 -15.29 -0.07
#